data_AF-A0A345YBM5-F1
#
_entry.id   AF-A0A345YBM5-F1
#
_cell.length_a   1.000
_cell.length_b   1.000
_cell.length_c   1.000
_cell.angle_alpha   90.00
_cell.angle_beta   90.00
_cell.angle_gamma   90.00
#
_symmetry.space_group_name_H-M   'P 1'
#
loop_
_entity.id
_entity.type
_entity.pdbx_description
1 polymer ?
#
loop_
_entity_poly.entity_id
_entity_poly.type
_entity_poly.pdbx_seq_one_letter_code
_entity_poly.pdbx_strand_id
1 'polypeptide(L)'
;MRGGEPCYRTLDLDPVTDAILGVPNYGHKTKGKFDKLRIEFDPDAPDLILEPDGQKLTMIVGDARLRFLTAALADVEIGRGDFGIRTSDNRKFDPWMFWWMPN
;
A
#
# COMPACT_ATOMS: atom_id res chain seq x y z
N MET A 1 7.30 12.10 7.90
CA MET A 1 7.86 11.30 9.01
C MET A 1 9.38 11.27 8.85
N ARG A 2 10.15 11.66 9.89
CA ARG A 2 11.60 11.35 9.95
C ARG A 2 11.71 9.97 10.60
N GLY A 3 12.43 9.03 10.00
CA GLY A 3 12.55 7.65 10.49
C GLY A 3 12.76 7.61 12.00
N GLY A 4 11.80 6.99 12.69
CA GLY A 4 11.71 6.90 14.14
C GLY A 4 11.92 5.47 14.62
N GLU A 5 11.48 5.17 15.84
CA GLU A 5 11.45 3.79 16.34
C GLU A 5 10.47 2.93 15.54
N PRO A 6 10.72 1.61 15.42
CA PRO A 6 9.77 0.68 14.80
C PRO A 6 8.37 0.84 15.40
N CYS A 7 7.36 0.94 14.54
CA CYS A 7 5.98 1.15 15.00
C CYS A 7 5.00 0.52 14.02
N TYR A 8 3.75 0.36 14.45
CA TYR A 8 2.71 -0.17 13.57
C TYR A 8 1.35 0.45 13.84
N ARG A 9 0.49 0.36 12.83
CA ARG A 9 -0.95 0.61 12.94
C ARG A 9 -1.70 -0.49 12.21
N THR A 10 -2.89 -0.84 12.70
CA THR A 10 -3.78 -1.77 12.02
C THR A 10 -5.04 -1.03 11.55
N LEU A 11 -5.48 -1.35 10.35
CA LEU A 11 -6.69 -0.87 9.69
C LEU A 11 -7.56 -2.07 9.36
N ASP A 12 -8.88 -1.89 9.46
CA ASP A 12 -9.82 -2.85 8.92
C ASP A 12 -9.89 -2.69 7.39
N LEU A 13 -10.03 -3.81 6.68
CA LEU A 13 -10.19 -3.85 5.24
C LEU A 13 -11.64 -4.16 4.88
N ASP A 14 -12.22 -3.31 4.05
CA ASP A 14 -13.52 -3.57 3.46
C ASP A 14 -13.37 -4.24 2.08
N PRO A 15 -14.34 -5.09 1.69
CA PRO A 15 -14.43 -5.57 0.33
C PRO A 15 -14.49 -4.40 -0.67
N VAL A 16 -13.76 -4.55 -1.78
CA VAL A 16 -13.83 -3.60 -2.90
C VAL A 16 -15.28 -3.53 -3.40
N THR A 17 -15.81 -2.31 -3.50
CA THR A 17 -17.19 -2.08 -3.95
C THR A 17 -17.34 -2.25 -5.47
N ASP A 18 -18.58 -2.48 -5.92
CA ASP A 18 -18.91 -2.64 -7.34
C ASP A 18 -18.57 -1.41 -8.17
N ALA A 19 -18.66 -0.22 -7.57
CA ALA A 19 -18.26 1.03 -8.21
C ALA A 19 -16.76 1.03 -8.55
N ILE A 20 -15.90 0.55 -7.64
CA ILE A 20 -14.45 0.46 -7.88
C ILE A 20 -14.15 -0.59 -8.94
N LEU A 21 -14.82 -1.74 -8.89
CA LEU A 21 -14.63 -2.83 -9.84
C LEU A 21 -15.06 -2.48 -11.26
N GLY A 22 -15.98 -1.51 -11.40
CA GLY A 22 -16.41 -0.97 -12.69
C GLY A 22 -15.37 -0.08 -13.37
N VAL A 23 -14.32 0.35 -12.64
CA VAL A 23 -13.24 1.16 -13.20
C VAL A 23 -12.37 0.29 -14.13
N PRO A 24 -11.96 0.81 -15.31
CA PRO A 24 -11.05 0.08 -16.20
C PRO A 24 -9.81 -0.44 -15.47
N ASN A 25 -9.40 -1.67 -15.78
CA ASN A 25 -8.22 -2.36 -15.23
C ASN A 25 -8.34 -2.90 -13.79
N TYR A 26 -9.46 -2.73 -13.07
CA TYR A 26 -9.60 -3.26 -11.70
C TYR A 26 -9.80 -4.80 -11.63
N GLY A 27 -10.13 -5.43 -12.76
CA GLY A 27 -10.24 -6.89 -12.87
C GLY A 27 -11.48 -7.48 -12.17
N HIS A 28 -11.37 -8.74 -11.73
CA HIS A 28 -12.48 -9.51 -11.16
C HIS A 28 -12.49 -9.41 -9.63
N LYS A 29 -13.68 -9.52 -9.02
CA LYS A 29 -13.82 -9.68 -7.56
C LYS A 29 -12.96 -10.84 -7.06
N THR A 30 -12.04 -10.55 -6.14
CA THR A 30 -11.46 -11.60 -5.31
C THR A 30 -12.45 -11.94 -4.19
N LYS A 31 -12.41 -13.17 -3.67
CA LYS A 31 -13.32 -13.58 -2.58
C LYS A 31 -13.10 -12.82 -1.26
N GLY A 32 -12.09 -11.92 -1.19
CA GLY A 32 -11.68 -11.23 0.03
C GLY A 32 -11.13 -12.23 1.05
N LYS A 33 -9.81 -12.41 1.10
CA LYS A 33 -9.19 -13.33 2.07
C LYS A 33 -8.82 -12.64 3.38
N PHE A 34 -8.57 -11.33 3.33
CA PHE A 34 -8.05 -10.57 4.46
C PHE A 34 -9.06 -9.52 4.92
N ASP A 35 -9.21 -9.40 6.23
CA ASP A 35 -10.11 -8.44 6.88
C ASP A 35 -9.35 -7.28 7.54
N LYS A 36 -8.02 -7.37 7.61
CA LYS A 36 -7.16 -6.39 8.28
C LYS A 36 -5.87 -6.14 7.51
N LEU A 37 -5.41 -4.90 7.55
CA LEU A 37 -4.10 -4.48 7.09
C LEU A 37 -3.31 -3.92 8.27
N ARG A 38 -2.21 -4.56 8.62
CA ARG A 38 -1.19 -3.98 9.51
C ARG A 38 -0.16 -3.27 8.66
N ILE A 39 0.05 -2.00 8.93
CA ILE A 39 1.14 -1.21 8.37
C ILE A 39 2.21 -1.11 9.44
N GLU A 40 3.38 -1.67 9.15
CA GLU A 40 4.53 -1.72 10.03
C GLU A 40 5.65 -0.87 9.44
N PHE A 41 6.23 0.00 10.25
CA PHE A 41 7.47 0.68 9.93
C PHE A 41 8.61 -0.09 10.60
N ASP A 42 9.53 -0.59 9.79
CA ASP A 42 10.76 -1.24 10.23
C ASP A 42 11.92 -0.57 9.49
N PRO A 43 12.79 0.21 10.18
CA PRO A 43 13.88 0.91 9.52
C PRO A 43 14.93 -0.02 8.92
N ASP A 44 15.03 -1.26 9.41
CA ASP A 44 16.01 -2.24 8.92
C ASP A 44 15.47 -3.03 7.70
N ALA A 45 14.17 -2.94 7.42
CA ALA A 45 13.60 -3.51 6.21
C ALA A 45 14.11 -2.75 4.96
N PRO A 46 14.67 -3.44 3.96
CA PRO A 46 15.26 -2.77 2.79
C PRO A 46 14.20 -2.28 1.78
N ASP A 47 13.01 -2.89 1.81
CA ASP A 47 11.98 -2.78 0.77
C ASP A 47 10.58 -2.58 1.37
N LEU A 48 9.62 -2.33 0.49
CA LEU A 48 8.19 -2.33 0.81
C LEU A 48 7.67 -3.75 0.59
N ILE A 49 7.26 -4.42 1.67
CA ILE A 49 6.89 -5.84 1.65
C ILE A 49 5.40 -5.97 1.97
N LEU A 50 4.72 -6.91 1.32
CA LEU A 50 3.34 -7.27 1.63
C LEU A 50 3.23 -8.77 1.82
N GLU A 51 2.99 -9.18 3.05
CA GLU A 51 2.96 -10.59 3.41
C GLU A 51 1.65 -10.96 4.09
N PRO A 52 1.05 -12.11 3.74
CA PRO A 52 -0.10 -12.62 4.44
C PRO A 52 0.32 -13.18 5.82
N ASP A 53 -0.45 -12.82 6.85
CA ASP A 53 -0.34 -13.33 8.21
C ASP A 53 -1.74 -13.83 8.66
N GLY A 54 -2.04 -15.09 8.34
CA GLY A 54 -3.37 -15.66 8.58
C GLY A 54 -4.47 -14.95 7.79
N GLN A 55 -5.38 -14.28 8.50
CA GLN A 55 -6.46 -13.44 7.93
C GLN A 55 -6.08 -11.95 7.83
N LYS A 56 -4.85 -11.59 8.22
CA LYS A 56 -4.34 -10.23 8.15
C LYS A 56 -3.32 -10.12 7.02
N LEU A 57 -3.24 -8.94 6.42
CA LEU A 57 -2.15 -8.56 5.54
C LEU A 57 -1.19 -7.65 6.30
N THR A 58 0.12 -7.89 6.22
CA THR A 58 1.13 -7.01 6.83
C THR A 58 1.92 -6.31 5.73
N MET A 59 1.84 -4.99 5.68
CA MET A 59 2.65 -4.12 4.86
C MET A 59 3.82 -3.58 5.68
N ILE A 60 5.05 -3.98 5.36
CA ILE A 60 6.25 -3.51 6.04
C ILE A 60 6.89 -2.41 5.19
N VAL A 61 7.13 -1.25 5.79
CA VAL A 61 7.70 -0.07 5.16
C VAL A 61 9.11 0.16 5.69
N GLY A 62 10.10 -0.12 4.84
CA GLY A 62 11.50 0.25 5.08
C GLY A 62 11.78 1.76 5.05
N ASP A 63 12.81 2.23 5.75
CA ASP A 63 13.21 3.66 5.74
C ASP A 63 13.54 4.16 4.32
N ALA A 64 14.19 3.31 3.51
CA ALA A 64 14.51 3.61 2.12
C ALA A 64 13.26 3.88 1.26
N ARG A 65 12.12 3.24 1.57
CA ARG A 65 10.85 3.43 0.84
C ARG A 65 9.93 4.46 1.48
N LEU A 66 10.08 4.74 2.78
CA LEU A 66 9.23 5.66 3.53
C LEU A 66 9.17 7.05 2.90
N ARG A 67 10.30 7.58 2.43
CA ARG A 67 10.34 8.91 1.77
C ARG A 67 9.55 8.94 0.46
N PHE A 68 9.67 7.90 -0.35
CA PHE A 68 8.92 7.79 -1.60
C PHE A 68 7.42 7.61 -1.35
N LEU A 69 7.04 6.78 -0.38
CA LEU A 69 5.66 6.60 0.02
C LEU A 69 5.05 7.91 0.55
N THR A 70 5.77 8.64 1.40
CA THR A 70 5.32 9.93 1.92
C THR A 70 5.13 10.96 0.80
N ALA A 71 6.07 11.04 -0.16
CA ALA A 71 5.96 11.95 -1.29
C ALA A 71 4.75 11.61 -2.17
N ALA A 72 4.52 10.33 -2.44
CA ALA A 72 3.40 9.89 -3.25
C ALA A 72 2.05 10.19 -2.58
N LEU A 73 1.93 9.96 -1.26
CA LEU A 73 0.73 10.32 -0.51
C LEU A 73 0.49 11.83 -0.51
N ALA A 74 1.54 12.65 -0.39
CA ALA A 74 1.43 14.11 -0.48
C ALA A 74 0.95 14.58 -1.87
N ASP A 75 1.40 13.92 -2.95
CA ASP A 75 0.91 14.21 -4.31
C ASP A 75 -0.59 13.88 -4.45
N VAL A 76 -1.05 12.79 -3.84
CA VAL A 76 -2.48 12.42 -3.82
C VAL A 76 -3.31 13.47 -3.06
N GLU A 77 -2.83 13.90 -1.89
CA GLU A 77 -3.53 14.90 -1.06
C GLU A 77 -3.78 16.22 -1.80
N ILE A 78 -2.91 16.59 -2.74
CA ILE A 78 -3.07 17.79 -3.59
C ILE A 78 -3.83 17.53 -4.90
N GLY A 79 -4.45 16.35 -5.06
CA GLY A 79 -5.33 16.02 -6.17
C GLY A 79 -4.62 15.54 -7.44
N ARG A 80 -3.36 15.06 -7.36
CA ARG A 80 -2.64 14.55 -8.54
C ARG A 80 -3.08 13.15 -9.00
N GLY A 81 -4.07 12.54 -8.36
CA GLY A 81 -4.70 11.30 -8.81
C GLY A 81 -3.92 10.04 -8.45
N ASP A 82 -3.86 9.08 -9.38
CA ASP A 82 -3.22 7.78 -9.19
C ASP A 82 -1.70 7.90 -8.98
N PHE A 83 -1.12 7.00 -8.18
CA PHE A 83 0.33 6.92 -8.01
C PHE A 83 0.84 5.48 -8.02
N GLY A 84 2.08 5.33 -8.48
CA GLY A 84 2.82 4.08 -8.42
C GLY A 84 4.01 4.19 -7.49
N ILE A 85 4.26 3.15 -6.69
CA ILE A 85 5.49 3.04 -5.89
C ILE A 85 6.21 1.74 -6.23
N ARG A 86 7.51 1.84 -6.49
CA ARG A 86 8.36 0.66 -6.57
C ARG A 86 8.59 0.11 -5.18
N THR A 87 8.31 -1.17 -5.01
CA THR A 87 8.49 -1.84 -3.73
C THR A 87 9.97 -2.08 -3.41
N SER A 88 10.79 -2.20 -4.45
CA SER A 88 12.23 -2.48 -4.34
C SER A 88 13.04 -1.86 -5.48
N ASP A 89 14.35 -1.70 -5.28
CA ASP A 89 15.28 -1.19 -6.29
C ASP A 89 15.74 -2.28 -7.27
N ASN A 90 15.64 -3.55 -6.85
CA ASN A 90 16.14 -4.69 -7.59
C ASN A 90 15.29 -5.07 -8.83
N ARG A 91 14.23 -4.29 -9.12
CA ARG A 91 13.25 -4.51 -10.21
C ARG A 91 12.62 -5.91 -10.24
N LYS A 92 12.74 -6.69 -9.15
CA LYS A 92 12.20 -8.06 -9.11
C LYS A 92 10.71 -8.08 -8.80
N PHE A 93 10.19 -7.01 -8.22
CA PHE A 93 8.80 -6.89 -7.85
C PHE A 93 8.12 -5.81 -8.69
N ASP A 94 6.89 -6.12 -9.11
CA ASP A 94 6.06 -5.14 -9.79
C ASP A 94 5.78 -3.95 -8.87
N PRO A 95 5.75 -2.73 -9.42
CA PRO A 95 5.35 -1.55 -8.66
C PRO A 95 3.91 -1.72 -8.17
N TRP A 96 3.65 -1.23 -6.97
CA TRP A 96 2.28 -1.13 -6.49
C TRP A 96 1.64 0.12 -7.05
N MET A 97 0.42 -0.06 -7.55
CA MET A 97 -0.38 1.02 -8.10
C MET A 97 -1.53 1.32 -7.14
N PHE A 98 -1.64 2.57 -6.75
CA PHE A 98 -2.70 3.12 -5.92
C PHE A 98 -3.51 4.07 -6.79
N TRP A 99 -4.81 3.85 -6.82
CA TRP A 99 -5.70 4.58 -7.71
C TRP A 99 -6.63 5.47 -6.89
N TRP A 100 -6.73 6.74 -7.27
CA TRP A 100 -7.68 7.68 -6.70
C TRP A 100 -8.97 7.60 -7.52
N MET A 101 -10.10 7.30 -6.88
CA MET A 101 -11.38 7.42 -7.55
C MET A 101 -11.84 8.88 -7.54
N PRO A 102 -12.19 9.49 -8.67
CA PRO A 102 -12.92 10.74 -8.67
C PRO A 102 -14.27 10.52 -7.97
N ASN A 103 -14.67 11.48 -7.13
CA ASN A 103 -15.94 11.48 -6.40
C ASN A 103 -17.15 11.33 -7.33
#